data_AF-A0A2E7K2D6-F1
#
_entry.id   AF-A0A2E7K2D6-F1
#
_cell.length_a   1.000
_cell.length_b   1.000
_cell.length_c   1.000
_cell.angle_alpha   90.00
_cell.angle_beta   90.00
_cell.angle_gamma   90.00
#
_symmetry.space_group_name_H-M   'P 1'
#
loop_
_entity.id
_entity.type
_entity.pdbx_description
1 polymer ?
#
loop_
_entity_poly.entity_id
_entity_poly.type
_entity_poly.pdbx_seq_one_letter_code
_entity_poly.pdbx_strand_id
1 'polypeptide(L)'
;MDLSASYQMALACFVVALLYAIVSARHMLDASSGTEKMRDVANAIKQGAQAYFKRQYRTIAIVSIAIAALLAWQLGWLIAVSFLLGGMLSSLASFI
;
A
#
# COMPACT_ATOMS: atom_id res chain seq x y z
N MET A 1 -1.26 27.87 16.44
CA MET A 1 -1.99 26.61 16.24
C MET A 1 -1.50 25.66 17.31
N ASP A 2 -2.38 25.24 18.23
CA ASP A 2 -2.00 24.40 19.35
C ASP A 2 -1.60 23.00 18.86
N LEU A 3 -0.41 22.54 19.27
CA LEU A 3 0.16 21.27 18.82
C LEU A 3 -0.75 20.08 19.15
N SER A 4 -1.47 20.14 20.28
CA SER A 4 -2.48 19.15 20.69
C SER A 4 -3.67 19.05 19.71
N ALA A 5 -4.18 20.18 19.22
CA ALA A 5 -5.28 20.20 18.27
C ALA A 5 -4.88 19.58 16.91
N SER A 6 -3.61 19.77 16.51
CA SER A 6 -3.09 19.19 15.27
C SER A 6 -3.02 17.66 15.30
N TYR A 7 -2.59 17.06 16.42
CA TYR A 7 -2.54 15.61 16.57
C TYR A 7 -3.94 14.97 16.64
N GLN A 8 -4.88 15.62 17.32
CA GLN A 8 -6.27 15.15 17.38
C GLN A 8 -6.92 15.15 16.00
N MET A 9 -6.68 16.19 15.20
CA MET A 9 -7.19 16.28 13.83
C MET A 9 -6.55 15.21 12.93
N ALA A 10 -5.24 14.99 13.04
CA ALA A 10 -4.55 13.94 12.28
C ALA A 10 -5.11 12.55 12.58
N LEU A 11 -5.34 12.24 13.87
CA LEU A 11 -5.93 10.96 14.29
C LEU A 11 -7.37 10.82 13.78
N ALA A 12 -8.17 11.88 13.85
CA ALA A 12 -9.54 11.86 13.32
C ALA A 12 -9.55 11.61 11.81
N CYS A 13 -8.69 12.28 11.04
CA CYS A 13 -8.57 12.06 9.60
C CYS A 13 -8.15 10.62 9.25
N PHE A 14 -7.20 10.06 9.99
CA PHE A 14 -6.79 8.65 9.82
C PHE A 14 -7.96 7.69 10.02
N VAL A 15 -8.73 7.88 11.11
CA VAL A 15 -9.90 7.04 11.40
C VAL A 15 -10.96 7.15 10.31
N VAL A 16 -11.28 8.36 9.84
CA VAL A 16 -12.27 8.57 8.78
C VAL A 16 -11.80 7.93 7.47
N ALA A 17 -10.53 8.09 7.10
CA ALA A 17 -9.98 7.46 5.89
C ALA A 17 -10.08 5.93 5.94
N LEU A 18 -9.77 5.32 7.10
CA LEU A 18 -9.84 3.87 7.28
C LEU A 18 -11.29 3.36 7.24
N LEU A 19 -12.24 4.07 7.85
CA LEU A 19 -13.66 3.74 7.77
C LEU A 19 -14.19 3.83 6.34
N TYR A 20 -13.83 4.90 5.62
CA TYR A 20 -14.23 5.06 4.22
C TYR A 20 -13.68 3.92 3.35
N ALA A 21 -12.39 3.59 3.50
CA ALA A 21 -11.78 2.47 2.77
C ALA A 21 -12.53 1.14 3.01
N ILE A 22 -12.92 0.84 4.26
CA ILE A 22 -13.68 -0.37 4.60
C ILE A 22 -15.06 -0.36 3.96
N VAL A 23 -15.79 0.76 4.03
CA VAL A 23 -17.14 0.87 3.45
C VAL A 23 -17.09 0.71 1.93
N SER A 24 -16.16 1.41 1.26
CA SER A 24 -15.95 1.29 -0.18
C SER A 24 -15.57 -0.12 -0.61
N ALA A 25 -14.67 -0.78 0.12
CA ALA A 25 -14.28 -2.16 -0.16
C ALA A 25 -15.47 -3.12 -0.06
N ARG A 26 -16.28 -3.01 1.01
CA ARG A 26 -17.49 -3.84 1.18
C ARG A 26 -18.49 -3.61 0.05
N HIS A 27 -18.76 -2.36 -0.29
CA HIS A 27 -19.68 -2.02 -1.36
C HIS A 27 -19.26 -2.61 -2.72
N MET A 28 -17.95 -2.69 -2.99
CA MET A 28 -17.42 -3.35 -4.20
C MET A 28 -17.55 -4.88 -4.15
N LEU A 29 -17.32 -5.49 -2.98
CA LEU A 29 -17.38 -6.95 -2.81
C LEU A 29 -18.82 -7.49 -2.82
N ASP A 30 -19.79 -6.70 -2.38
CA ASP A 30 -21.21 -7.07 -2.39
C ASP A 30 -21.84 -6.99 -3.79
N ALA A 31 -21.16 -6.37 -4.76
CA ALA A 31 -21.63 -6.28 -6.14
C ALA A 31 -21.61 -7.66 -6.83
N SER A 32 -22.65 -7.97 -7.62
CA SER A 32 -22.73 -9.25 -8.31
C SER A 32 -21.56 -9.45 -9.28
N SER A 33 -20.92 -10.62 -9.23
CA SER A 33 -19.75 -10.98 -10.05
C SER A 33 -20.04 -11.17 -11.55
N GLY A 34 -21.25 -10.86 -12.01
CA GLY A 34 -21.65 -10.88 -13.41
C GLY A 34 -21.90 -12.30 -13.95
N THR A 35 -21.81 -12.44 -15.27
CA THR A 35 -21.97 -13.74 -15.97
C THR A 35 -20.70 -14.59 -15.89
N GLU A 36 -20.80 -15.89 -16.19
CA GLU A 36 -19.65 -16.81 -16.22
C GLU A 36 -18.49 -16.27 -17.08
N LYS A 37 -18.79 -15.79 -18.30
CA LYS A 37 -17.81 -15.16 -19.18
C LYS A 37 -17.13 -13.93 -18.56
N MET A 38 -17.86 -13.12 -17.78
CA MET A 38 -17.28 -11.96 -17.09
C MET A 38 -16.30 -12.39 -15.99
N ARG A 39 -16.63 -13.46 -15.26
CA ARG A 39 -15.77 -14.02 -14.21
C ARG A 39 -14.49 -14.61 -14.79
N ASP A 40 -14.56 -15.28 -15.93
CA ASP A 40 -13.39 -15.83 -16.62
C ASP A 40 -12.40 -14.74 -17.05
N VAL A 41 -12.92 -13.67 -17.66
CA VAL A 41 -12.10 -12.51 -18.04
C VAL A 41 -11.51 -11.84 -16.80
N ALA A 42 -12.31 -11.64 -15.74
CA ALA A 42 -11.82 -11.06 -14.49
C ALA A 42 -10.71 -11.89 -13.85
N ASN A 43 -10.81 -13.22 -13.91
CA ASN A 43 -9.77 -14.13 -13.42
C ASN A 43 -8.48 -14.02 -14.25
N ALA A 44 -8.58 -13.95 -15.57
CA ALA A 44 -7.42 -13.76 -16.44
C ALA A 44 -6.72 -12.42 -16.17
N ILE A 45 -7.49 -11.33 -15.98
CA ILE A 45 -6.99 -10.01 -15.60
C ILE A 45 -6.27 -10.09 -14.25
N LYS A 46 -6.91 -10.70 -13.24
CA LYS A 46 -6.32 -10.86 -11.90
C LYS A 46 -5.00 -11.63 -11.94
N GLN A 47 -4.93 -12.71 -12.72
CA GLN A 47 -3.70 -13.49 -12.89
C GLN A 47 -2.59 -12.66 -13.55
N GLY A 48 -2.92 -11.89 -14.59
CA GLY A 48 -1.98 -10.96 -15.23
C GLY A 48 -1.48 -9.87 -14.29
N ALA A 49 -2.37 -9.24 -13.53
CA ALA A 49 -2.04 -8.22 -12.54
C ALA A 49 -1.12 -8.77 -11.45
N GLN A 50 -1.40 -9.96 -10.91
CA GLN A 50 -0.55 -10.61 -9.92
C GLN A 50 0.86 -10.91 -10.47
N ALA A 51 0.97 -11.38 -11.72
CA ALA A 51 2.26 -11.60 -12.37
C ALA A 51 3.05 -10.31 -12.58
N TYR A 52 2.38 -9.22 -12.95
CA TYR A 52 2.97 -7.89 -13.09
C TYR A 52 3.50 -7.36 -11.75
N PHE A 53 2.65 -7.33 -10.71
CA PHE A 53 3.05 -6.85 -9.39
C PHE A 53 4.20 -7.66 -8.81
N LYS A 54 4.19 -9.00 -8.96
CA LYS A 54 5.32 -9.85 -8.50
C LYS A 54 6.65 -9.43 -9.13
N ARG A 55 6.66 -9.08 -10.42
CA ARG A 55 7.87 -8.60 -11.11
C ARG A 55 8.25 -7.20 -10.65
N GLN A 56 7.29 -6.29 -10.57
CA GLN A 56 7.52 -4.90 -10.18
C GLN A 56 8.04 -4.79 -8.74
N TYR A 57 7.39 -5.46 -7.79
CA TYR A 57 7.76 -5.44 -6.38
C TYR A 57 9.16 -6.00 -6.14
N ARG A 58 9.58 -7.01 -6.92
CA ARG A 58 10.93 -7.53 -6.83
C ARG A 58 11.97 -6.47 -7.21
N THR A 59 11.74 -5.74 -8.30
CA THR A 59 12.62 -4.64 -8.70
C THR A 59 12.63 -3.52 -7.66
N ILE A 60 11.45 -3.12 -7.16
CA ILE A 60 11.34 -2.11 -6.11
C ILE A 60 12.11 -2.54 -4.86
N ALA A 61 11.97 -3.79 -4.40
CA ALA A 61 12.67 -4.29 -3.23
C ALA A 61 14.20 -4.19 -3.36
N ILE A 62 14.73 -4.53 -4.54
CA ILE A 62 16.18 -4.42 -4.81
C ILE A 62 16.63 -2.96 -4.74
N VAL A 63 15.89 -2.05 -5.38
CA VAL A 63 16.22 -0.61 -5.38
C VAL A 63 16.10 -0.02 -3.97
N SER A 64 15.06 -0.37 -3.21
CA SER A 64 14.86 0.09 -1.84
C SER A 64 16.00 -0.35 -0.91
N ILE A 65 16.53 -1.56 -1.06
CA ILE A 65 17.69 -2.03 -0.28
C ILE A 65 18.94 -1.22 -0.64
N ALA A 66 19.18 -0.98 -1.93
CA ALA A 66 20.33 -0.19 -2.37
C ALA A 66 20.27 1.24 -1.81
N ILE A 67 19.10 1.88 -1.86
CA ILE A 67 18.89 3.22 -1.28
C ILE A 67 19.03 3.19 0.24
N ALA A 68 18.49 2.17 0.92
CA ALA A 68 18.62 2.04 2.37
C ALA A 68 20.09 1.90 2.81
N ALA A 69 20.92 1.18 2.04
CA ALA A 69 22.36 1.08 2.30
C ALA A 69 23.07 2.44 2.15
N LEU A 70 22.72 3.22 1.12
CA LEU A 70 23.24 4.58 0.93
C LEU A 70 22.83 5.52 2.07
N LEU A 71 21.56 5.46 2.48
CA LEU A 71 21.04 6.24 3.61
C LEU A 71 21.71 5.84 4.93
N ALA A 72 21.94 4.55 5.15
CA ALA A 72 22.61 4.06 6.34
C ALA A 72 24.07 4.57 6.42
N TRP A 73 24.76 4.63 5.28
CA TRP A 73 26.14 5.11 5.22
C TRP A 73 26.26 6.63 5.45
N GLN A 74 25.37 7.42 4.85
CA GLN A 74 25.52 8.88 4.83
C GLN A 74 24.71 9.62 5.90
N LEU A 75 23.54 9.11 6.25
CA LEU A 75 22.58 9.74 7.17
C LEU A 75 22.42 8.95 8.48
N GLY A 76 22.79 7.67 8.49
CA GLY A 76 22.77 6.80 9.67
C GLY A 76 21.64 5.78 9.68
N TRP A 77 21.78 4.79 10.56
CA TRP A 77 20.93 3.60 10.60
C TRP A 77 19.44 3.90 10.87
N LEU A 78 19.14 4.88 11.73
CA LEU A 78 17.76 5.22 12.10
C LEU A 78 16.92 5.67 10.88
N ILE A 79 17.55 6.42 9.97
CA ILE A 79 16.89 6.95 8.77
C ILE A 79 16.64 5.83 7.76
N ALA A 80 17.61 4.94 7.58
CA ALA A 80 17.45 3.76 6.71
C ALA A 80 16.32 2.84 7.19
N VAL A 81 16.22 2.58 8.50
CA VAL A 81 15.14 1.76 9.07
C VAL A 81 13.78 2.43 8.90
N SER A 82 13.67 3.73 9.14
CA SER A 82 12.43 4.49 8.94
C SER A 82 11.98 4.48 7.47
N PHE A 83 12.93 4.61 6.54
CA PHE A 83 12.68 4.50 5.10
C PHE A 83 12.14 3.11 4.72
N LEU A 84 12.76 2.04 5.20
CA LEU A 84 12.31 0.68 4.91
C LEU A 84 10.92 0.40 5.52
N LEU A 85 10.67 0.81 6.77
CA LEU A 85 9.36 0.64 7.41
C LEU A 85 8.25 1.38 6.65
N GLY A 86 8.48 2.65 6.27
CA GLY A 86 7.52 3.42 5.48
C GLY A 86 7.30 2.82 4.09
N GLY A 87 8.37 2.41 3.41
CA GLY A 87 8.31 1.77 2.10
C GLY A 87 7.57 0.43 2.13
N MET A 88 7.78 -0.38 3.17
CA MET A 88 7.07 -1.66 3.36
C MET A 88 5.57 -1.44 3.58
N LEU A 89 5.19 -0.49 4.44
CA LEU A 89 3.78 -0.15 4.69
C LEU A 89 3.09 0.34 3.41
N SER A 90 3.74 1.19 2.62
CA SER A 90 3.20 1.67 1.34
C SER A 90 3.07 0.54 0.31
N SER A 91 4.06 -0.34 0.23
CA SER A 91 4.04 -1.48 -0.69
C SER A 91 2.93 -2.47 -0.35
N LEU A 92 2.69 -2.72 0.95
CA LEU A 92 1.58 -3.56 1.40
C LEU A 92 0.23 -2.94 1.05
N ALA A 93 0.07 -1.63 1.22
CA ALA A 93 -1.16 -0.93 0.87
C ALA A 93 -1.50 -1.02 -0.62
N SER A 94 -0.50 -1.04 -1.52
CA SER A 94 -0.73 -1.16 -2.96
C SER A 94 -1.04 -2.59 -3.44
N PHE A 95 -0.81 -3.61 -2.60
CA PHE A 95 -1.12 -5.00 -2.94
C PHE A 95 -2.55 -5.41 -2.57
N ILE A 96 -3.14 -4.71 -1.60
CA ILE A 96 -4.53 -4.87 -1.14
C ILE A 96 -5.47 -4.13 -2.11
#